data_AF-A0A532U1Q2-F1
#
_entry.id   AF-A0A532U1Q2-F1
#
_cell.length_a   1.000
_cell.length_b   1.000
_cell.length_c   1.000
_cell.angle_alpha   90.00
_cell.angle_beta   90.00
_cell.angle_gamma   90.00
#
_symmetry.space_group_name_H-M   'P 1'
#
loop_
_entity.id
_entity.type
_entity.pdbx_description
1 polymer ?
#
loop_
_entity_poly.entity_id
_entity_poly.type
_entity_poly.pdbx_seq_one_letter_code
_entity_poly.pdbx_strand_id
1 'polypeptide(L)' 'MSTAPDSVKQKLLEILEEAIEQERLSQQRYALGASLATDPAVEEMLLRRWRTRVHCTLTGSALPV' A
#
# COMPACT_ATOMS: atom_id res chain seq x y z
N MET A 1 31.34 -9.49 20.26
CA MET A 1 30.81 -8.14 19.97
C MET A 1 30.78 -7.95 18.47
N SER A 2 29.62 -8.09 17.85
CA SER A 2 29.35 -7.69 16.46
C SER A 2 27.85 -7.57 16.32
N THR A 3 27.27 -6.38 16.50
CA THR A 3 25.81 -6.19 16.67
C THR A 3 25.22 -5.06 15.82
N ALA A 4 26.01 -4.48 14.91
CA ALA A 4 25.54 -3.40 14.03
C ALA A 4 24.81 -3.89 12.76
N PRO A 5 25.27 -4.92 12.03
CA PRO A 5 24.59 -5.35 10.80
C PRO A 5 23.26 -6.06 11.07
N ASP A 6 23.19 -6.85 12.15
CA ASP A 6 21.98 -7.63 12.48
C ASP A 6 20.85 -6.74 13.01
N SER A 7 21.17 -5.67 13.74
CA SER A 7 20.18 -4.70 14.20
C SER A 7 19.60 -3.84 13.07
N VAL A 8 20.40 -3.52 12.04
CA VAL A 8 19.90 -2.83 10.83
C VAL A 8 18.98 -3.74 10.03
N LYS A 9 19.36 -5.01 9.84
CA LYS A 9 18.50 -5.99 9.16
C LYS A 9 17.16 -6.18 9.87
N GLN A 10 17.17 -6.27 11.19
CA GLN A 10 15.95 -6.43 11.98
C GLN A 10 15.02 -5.24 11.85
N LYS A 11 15.55 -4.01 11.90
CA LYS A 11 14.75 -2.79 11.64
C LYS A 11 14.19 -2.74 10.22
N LEU A 12 14.95 -3.18 9.22
CA LEU A 12 14.45 -3.26 7.85
C LEU A 12 13.31 -4.28 7.72
N LEU A 13 13.40 -5.41 8.41
CA LEU A 13 12.32 -6.40 8.45
C LEU A 13 11.06 -5.83 9.11
N GLU A 14 11.20 -5.15 10.26
CA GLU A 14 10.07 -4.48 10.93
C GLU A 14 9.38 -3.45 10.02
N ILE A 15 10.16 -2.63 9.31
CA ILE A 15 9.63 -1.65 8.35
C ILE A 15 8.92 -2.34 7.17
N LEU A 16 9.48 -3.45 6.68
CA LEU A 16 8.87 -4.22 5.59
C LEU A 16 7.55 -4.86 6.03
N GLU A 17 7.50 -5.43 7.23
CA GLU A 17 6.28 -6.00 7.81
C GLU A 17 5.19 -4.93 7.97
N GLU A 18 5.55 -3.75 8.49
CA GLU A 18 4.62 -2.62 8.61
C GLU A 18 4.12 -2.16 7.23
N ALA A 19 5.00 -2.06 6.23
CA ALA A 19 4.61 -1.69 4.87
C ALA A 19 3.65 -2.70 4.23
N ILE A 20 3.89 -4.01 4.44
CA ILE A 20 3.00 -5.07 3.96
C ILE A 20 1.62 -4.96 4.60
N GLU A 21 1.55 -4.74 5.92
CA GLU A 21 0.26 -4.61 6.61
C GLU A 21 -0.49 -3.34 6.17
N GLN A 22 0.20 -2.22 5.99
CA GLN A 22 -0.40 -0.99 5.45
C GLN A 22 -0.97 -1.19 4.03
N GLU A 23 -0.29 -1.94 3.18
CA GLU A 23 -0.79 -2.27 1.84
C GLU A 23 -2.02 -3.20 1.92
N ARG A 24 -2.01 -4.18 2.81
CA ARG A 24 -3.17 -5.06 3.04
C ARG A 24 -4.40 -4.28 3.52
N LEU A 25 -4.22 -3.38 4.49
CA LEU A 25 -5.31 -2.52 4.98
C LEU A 25 -5.82 -1.58 3.88
N SER A 26 -4.92 -1.03 3.05
CA SER A 26 -5.28 -0.23 1.89
C SER A 26 -6.17 -1.02 0.92
N GLN A 27 -5.78 -2.25 0.57
CA GLN A 27 -6.57 -3.13 -0.30
C GLN A 27 -7.96 -3.40 0.26
N GLN A 28 -8.06 -3.71 1.56
CA GLN A 28 -9.34 -3.94 2.22
C GLN A 28 -10.25 -2.71 2.17
N ARG A 29 -9.70 -1.50 2.39
CA ARG A 29 -10.47 -0.25 2.32
C ARG A 29 -10.99 0.03 0.91
N TYR A 30 -10.17 -0.17 -0.12
CA TYR A 30 -10.60 0.02 -1.50
C TYR A 30 -11.64 -1.02 -1.93
N ALA A 31 -11.47 -2.29 -1.55
CA ALA A 31 -12.44 -3.33 -1.83
C ALA A 31 -13.79 -3.08 -1.13
N LEU A 32 -13.75 -2.69 0.15
CA LEU A 32 -14.96 -2.32 0.88
C LEU A 32 -15.64 -1.10 0.26
N GLY A 33 -14.89 -0.04 -0.03
CA GLY A 33 -15.41 1.16 -0.69
C GLY A 33 -16.04 0.86 -2.06
N ALA A 34 -15.42 -0.02 -2.85
CA ALA A 34 -15.97 -0.50 -4.11
C ALA A 34 -17.28 -1.28 -3.90
N SER A 35 -17.33 -2.21 -2.94
CA SER A 35 -18.54 -3.00 -2.65
C SER A 35 -19.71 -2.18 -2.09
N LEU A 36 -19.42 -1.06 -1.41
CA LEU A 36 -20.42 -0.14 -0.86
C LEU A 36 -20.82 0.97 -1.85
N ALA A 37 -20.06 1.14 -2.94
CA ALA A 37 -20.40 2.11 -3.97
C ALA A 37 -21.67 1.65 -4.70
N THR A 38 -22.73 2.44 -4.61
CA THR A 38 -23.95 2.24 -5.39
C THR A 38 -23.84 2.80 -6.80
N ASP A 39 -22.84 3.65 -7.04
CA ASP A 39 -22.52 4.24 -8.34
C ASP A 39 -21.31 3.51 -8.97
N PRO A 40 -21.49 2.85 -10.13
CA PRO A 40 -20.41 2.17 -10.85
C PRO A 40 -19.23 3.09 -11.19
N ALA A 41 -19.44 4.39 -11.38
CA ALA A 41 -18.37 5.34 -11.65
C ALA A 41 -17.48 5.57 -10.42
N VAL A 42 -18.07 5.53 -9.22
CA VAL A 42 -17.34 5.65 -7.95
C VAL A 42 -16.55 4.37 -7.68
N GLU A 43 -17.13 3.21 -7.96
CA GLU A 43 -16.42 1.92 -7.89
C GLU A 43 -15.17 1.91 -8.78
N GLU A 44 -15.33 2.28 -10.06
CA GLU A 44 -14.23 2.32 -11.01
C GLU A 44 -13.15 3.35 -10.60
N MET A 45 -13.56 4.52 -10.10
CA MET A 45 -12.64 5.54 -9.58
C MET A 45 -11.79 5.01 -8.42
N LEU A 46 -12.41 4.31 -7.46
CA LEU A 46 -11.71 3.72 -6.31
C LEU A 46 -10.70 2.66 -6.75
N LEU A 47 -11.09 1.76 -7.66
CA LEU A 47 -10.19 0.74 -8.21
C LEU A 47 -9.02 1.37 -8.99
N ARG A 48 -9.27 2.39 -9.82
CA ARG A 48 -8.22 3.11 -10.55
C ARG A 48 -7.24 3.78 -9.58
N ARG A 49 -7.74 4.46 -8.54
CA ARG A 49 -6.89 5.13 -7.55
C ARG A 49 -5.97 4.16 -6.81
N TRP A 50 -6.48 2.98 -6.46
CA TRP A 50 -5.64 1.92 -5.88
C TRP A 50 -4.55 1.45 -6.84
N ARG A 51 -4.90 1.15 -8.11
CA ARG A 51 -3.91 0.72 -9.12
C ARG A 51 -2.82 1.76 -9.34
N THR A 52 -3.19 3.04 -9.45
CA THR A 52 -2.22 4.14 -9.59
C THR A 52 -1.30 4.22 -8.38
N ARG A 53 -1.84 4.09 -7.16
CA ARG A 53 -1.03 4.06 -5.94
C ARG A 53 -0.04 2.91 -5.94
N VAL A 54 -0.48 1.69 -6.24
CA VAL A 54 0.41 0.51 -6.30
C VAL A 54 1.51 0.72 -7.34
N HIS A 55 1.15 1.21 -8.52
CA HIS A 55 2.12 1.49 -9.58
C HIS A 55 3.15 2.55 -9.16
N CYS A 56 2.72 3.65 -8.55
CA CYS A 56 3.58 4.71 -8.02
C CYS A 56 4.53 4.16 -6.94
N THR A 57 4.03 3.36 -6.00
CA THR A 57 4.86 2.70 -4.97
C THR A 57 5.92 1.79 -5.58
N LEU A 58 5.56 0.97 -6.58
CA LEU A 58 6.48 0.04 -7.23
C LEU A 58 7.54 0.73 -8.10
N THR A 59 7.19 1.87 -8.71
CA THR A 59 8.08 2.62 -9.62
C THR A 59 8.83 3.75 -8.92
N GLY A 60 8.51 4.05 -7.66
CA GLY A 60 9.02 5.22 -6.95
C GLY A 60 8.50 6.55 -7.51
N SER A 61 7.47 6.52 -8.36
CA SER A 61 6.87 7.70 -8.97
C SER A 61 5.95 8.41 -7.97
N ALA A 62 5.89 9.75 -8.02
CA ALA A 62 4.92 10.49 -7.23
C ALA A 62 3.48 10.12 -7.63
N LEU A 63 2.58 10.05 -6.65
CA LEU A 63 1.16 9.94 -6.90
C LEU A 63 0.69 11.23 -7.61
N PRO A 64 -0.01 11.15 -8.77
CA PRO A 64 -0.65 12.32 -9.33
C PRO A 64 -1.73 12.82 -8.35
N VAL A 65 -1.64 14.12 -8.01
CA VAL A 65 -2.56 14.81 -7.09
C VAL A 65 -3.91 15.03 -7.76
#